data_AF-A0A843EVZ1-F1
#
_entry.id   AF-A0A843EVZ1-F1
#
_cell.length_a   1.000
_cell.length_b   1.000
_cell.length_c   1.000
_cell.angle_alpha   90.00
_cell.angle_beta   90.00
_cell.angle_gamma   90.00
#
_symmetry.space_group_name_H-M   'P 1'
#
loop_
_entity.id
_entity.type
_entity.pdbx_description
1 polymer ?
#
loop_
_entity_poly.entity_id
_entity_poly.type
_entity_poly.pdbx_seq_one_letter_code
_entity_poly.pdbx_strand_id
1 'polypeptide(L)'
;MTVDTLVAQQENDYSKTLMIVDKSSHIVQNNVNLVKNDVSEEYDVISNLKSVINFNKSLDDLAIILNKIPSFSQEFHCVMSVRRMSEFILTDDNFTYDYFDFLLSSVNQFIDIIEFKLNNLSKMDSSSCKKEYKKLSREFLKSEKFFYTKIYEPSRSHDTEFFEDMIRLLAR
;
A
#
# COMPACT_ATOMS: atom_id res chain seq x y z
N MET A 1 26.21 31.56 -26.91
CA MET A 1 25.16 30.61 -26.52
C MET A 1 25.46 29.29 -27.22
N THR A 2 25.64 28.25 -26.41
CA THR A 2 25.54 26.79 -26.65
C THR A 2 26.14 26.19 -27.92
N VAL A 3 27.35 25.67 -27.67
CA VAL A 3 27.99 24.43 -28.13
C VAL A 3 27.03 23.33 -28.62
N ASP A 4 27.33 22.83 -29.81
CA ASP A 4 26.98 21.52 -30.37
C ASP A 4 27.22 20.39 -29.34
N THR A 5 26.70 19.17 -29.39
CA THR A 5 27.04 18.18 -30.40
C THR A 5 26.34 16.86 -30.05
N LEU A 6 25.80 16.22 -31.10
CA LEU A 6 26.00 14.80 -31.48
C LEU A 6 25.26 13.64 -30.80
N VAL A 7 24.86 12.75 -31.74
CA VAL A 7 24.61 11.29 -31.71
C VAL A 7 23.22 10.84 -31.24
N ALA A 8 22.49 9.93 -31.90
CA ALA A 8 22.35 9.41 -33.26
C ALA A 8 21.16 8.43 -33.18
N GLN A 9 20.44 8.23 -34.31
CA GLN A 9 19.82 6.98 -34.81
C GLN A 9 19.11 6.06 -33.78
N GLN A 10 17.85 5.61 -33.95
CA GLN A 10 17.29 4.93 -35.14
C GLN A 10 15.79 4.62 -34.88
N GLU A 11 14.94 4.78 -35.91
CA GLU A 11 13.81 3.91 -36.37
C GLU A 11 12.85 3.27 -35.32
N ASN A 12 11.52 3.20 -35.45
CA ASN A 12 10.67 3.00 -36.61
C ASN A 12 9.17 3.08 -36.24
N ASP A 13 8.32 3.30 -37.26
CA ASP A 13 6.91 2.88 -37.38
C ASP A 13 5.81 3.40 -36.42
N TYR A 14 5.28 4.58 -36.74
CA TYR A 14 3.86 4.89 -36.53
C TYR A 14 3.06 4.47 -37.77
N SER A 15 2.47 3.27 -37.75
CA SER A 15 1.57 2.79 -38.80
C SER A 15 0.17 3.41 -38.66
N LYS A 16 -0.07 4.32 -39.61
CA LYS A 16 -1.35 4.74 -40.19
C LYS A 16 -2.43 3.64 -40.17
N THR A 17 -3.59 3.91 -39.58
CA THR A 17 -4.84 3.27 -40.02
C THR A 17 -5.44 4.12 -41.14
N LEU A 18 -5.29 3.60 -42.36
CA LEU A 18 -5.87 4.13 -43.58
C LEU A 18 -7.36 3.75 -43.61
N MET A 19 -8.26 4.75 -43.60
CA MET A 19 -9.65 4.53 -43.96
C MET A 19 -9.71 4.29 -45.48
N ILE A 20 -9.94 3.04 -45.89
CA ILE A 20 -10.44 2.74 -47.23
C ILE A 20 -11.90 2.32 -47.08
N VAL A 21 -12.77 3.26 -47.44
CA VAL A 21 -14.14 2.97 -47.86
C VAL A 21 -14.03 2.32 -49.23
N ASP A 22 -14.43 1.07 -49.37
CA ASP A 22 -14.92 0.60 -50.66
C ASP A 22 -16.15 -0.30 -50.49
N LYS A 23 -17.15 0.01 -51.31
CA LYS A 23 -18.40 -0.75 -51.45
C LYS A 23 -18.04 -2.04 -52.18
N SER A 24 -18.34 -3.20 -51.59
CA SER A 24 -18.94 -4.38 -52.25
C SER A 24 -18.78 -5.65 -51.39
N SER A 25 -19.93 -6.20 -51.00
CA SER A 25 -20.25 -7.63 -50.88
C SER A 25 -19.42 -8.60 -50.01
N HIS A 26 -20.19 -9.26 -49.13
CA HIS A 26 -20.04 -10.61 -48.59
C HIS A 26 -19.44 -10.80 -47.19
N ILE A 27 -20.40 -10.90 -46.27
CA ILE A 27 -20.38 -11.62 -44.99
C ILE A 27 -19.62 -12.94 -45.14
N VAL A 28 -18.57 -13.11 -44.34
CA VAL A 28 -18.12 -14.41 -43.86
C VAL A 28 -17.89 -14.28 -42.36
N GLN A 29 -18.90 -14.71 -41.59
CA GLN A 29 -18.74 -15.05 -40.18
C GLN A 29 -17.82 -16.28 -40.13
N ASN A 30 -16.63 -16.14 -39.54
CA ASN A 30 -15.81 -17.29 -39.17
C ASN A 30 -15.63 -17.30 -37.66
N ASN A 31 -16.17 -18.36 -37.08
CA ASN A 31 -16.14 -18.74 -35.68
C ASN A 31 -14.73 -18.65 -35.09
N VAL A 32 -14.53 -17.73 -34.15
CA VAL A 32 -13.42 -17.82 -33.20
C VAL A 32 -13.95 -18.56 -31.98
N ASN A 33 -13.58 -19.84 -31.88
CA ASN A 33 -13.72 -20.61 -30.65
C ASN A 33 -13.08 -19.84 -29.50
N LEU A 34 -13.91 -19.46 -28.53
CA LEU A 34 -13.48 -19.04 -27.20
C LEU A 34 -12.82 -20.24 -26.50
N VAL A 35 -11.50 -20.32 -26.62
CA VAL A 35 -10.65 -20.97 -25.60
C VAL A 35 -9.75 -19.86 -25.06
N LYS A 36 -10.35 -19.03 -24.20
CA LYS A 36 -9.63 -18.15 -23.28
C LYS A 36 -10.17 -18.49 -21.91
N ASN A 37 -9.63 -19.52 -21.27
CA ASN A 37 -9.79 -19.75 -19.84
C ASN A 37 -8.51 -20.42 -19.33
N ASP A 38 -8.09 -19.99 -18.15
CA ASP A 38 -7.09 -20.55 -17.22
C ASP A 38 -5.69 -19.94 -17.11
N VAL A 39 -5.14 -19.24 -18.11
CA VAL A 39 -3.75 -18.69 -17.97
C VAL A 39 -3.73 -17.21 -17.58
N SER A 40 -4.82 -16.45 -17.78
CA SER A 40 -4.84 -15.00 -17.51
C SER A 40 -4.91 -14.67 -16.02
N GLU A 41 -5.65 -15.46 -15.24
CA GLU A 41 -5.88 -15.19 -13.82
C GLU A 41 -4.62 -15.46 -12.97
N GLU A 42 -3.83 -16.48 -13.31
CA GLU A 42 -2.58 -16.80 -12.60
C GLU A 42 -1.53 -15.68 -12.70
N TYR A 43 -1.41 -15.02 -13.86
CA TYR A 43 -0.46 -13.92 -14.03
C TYR A 43 -0.87 -12.66 -13.26
N ASP A 44 -2.17 -12.38 -13.16
CA ASP A 44 -2.69 -11.23 -12.41
C ASP A 44 -2.51 -11.43 -10.88
N VAL A 45 -2.74 -12.65 -10.37
CA VAL A 45 -2.53 -12.97 -8.94
C VAL A 45 -1.04 -12.85 -8.55
N ILE A 46 -0.12 -13.34 -9.37
CA ILE A 46 1.33 -13.24 -9.09
C ILE A 46 1.81 -11.78 -9.11
N SER A 47 1.25 -10.95 -10.00
CA SER A 47 1.57 -9.51 -10.09
C SER A 47 1.10 -8.74 -8.84
N ASN A 48 -0.11 -9.05 -8.37
CA ASN A 48 -0.69 -8.44 -7.17
C ASN A 48 0.11 -8.83 -5.92
N LEU A 49 0.45 -10.12 -5.76
CA LEU A 49 1.25 -10.60 -4.62
C LEU A 49 2.63 -9.93 -4.55
N LYS A 50 3.30 -9.75 -5.70
CA LYS A 50 4.57 -9.02 -5.78
C LYS A 50 4.42 -7.55 -5.36
N SER A 51 3.32 -6.91 -5.73
CA SER A 51 3.04 -5.51 -5.37
C SER A 51 2.82 -5.36 -3.86
N VAL A 52 2.10 -6.30 -3.23
CA VAL A 52 1.92 -6.34 -1.76
C VAL A 52 3.27 -6.53 -1.05
N ILE A 53 4.10 -7.47 -1.51
CA ILE A 53 5.44 -7.71 -0.94
C ILE A 53 6.31 -6.45 -1.06
N ASN A 54 6.31 -5.80 -2.22
CA ASN A 54 7.07 -4.57 -2.44
C ASN A 54 6.58 -3.41 -1.56
N PHE A 55 5.27 -3.28 -1.39
CA PHE A 55 4.67 -2.28 -0.51
C PHE A 55 5.11 -2.49 0.95
N ASN A 56 4.97 -3.71 1.48
CA ASN A 56 5.39 -4.04 2.85
C ASN A 56 6.90 -3.82 3.05
N LYS A 57 7.72 -4.19 2.06
CA LYS A 57 9.15 -3.92 2.08
C LYS A 57 9.46 -2.41 2.14
N SER A 58 8.71 -1.59 1.40
CA SER A 58 8.87 -0.14 1.43
C SER A 58 8.52 0.45 2.80
N LEU A 59 7.51 -0.10 3.48
CA LEU A 59 7.17 0.26 4.86
C LEU A 59 8.27 -0.15 5.85
N ASP A 60 8.88 -1.32 5.66
CA ASP A 60 10.03 -1.77 6.46
C ASP A 60 11.24 -0.84 6.32
N ASP A 61 11.59 -0.49 5.08
CA ASP A 61 12.68 0.44 4.80
C ASP A 61 12.41 1.81 5.44
N LEU A 62 11.17 2.31 5.34
CA LEU A 62 10.77 3.54 6.00
C LEU A 62 10.85 3.44 7.54
N ALA A 63 10.41 2.32 8.13
CA ALA A 63 10.50 2.08 9.57
C ALA A 63 11.94 2.11 10.06
N ILE A 64 12.88 1.49 9.31
CA ILE A 64 14.31 1.53 9.61
C ILE A 64 14.84 2.96 9.62
N ILE A 65 14.42 3.79 8.65
CA ILE A 65 14.81 5.21 8.58
C ILE A 65 14.25 5.98 9.78
N LEU A 66 12.96 5.86 10.06
CA LEU A 66 12.29 6.58 11.15
C LEU A 66 12.86 6.21 12.52
N ASN A 67 13.18 4.93 12.74
CA ASN A 67 13.78 4.45 13.99
C ASN A 67 15.16 5.07 14.27
N LYS A 68 15.90 5.50 13.24
CA LYS A 68 17.21 6.16 13.39
C LYS A 68 17.08 7.63 13.79
N ILE A 69 15.90 8.23 13.71
CA ILE A 69 15.68 9.65 13.96
C ILE A 69 14.82 9.78 15.24
N PRO A 70 15.38 10.14 16.41
CA PRO A 70 14.66 10.13 17.68
C PRO A 70 13.38 10.98 17.68
N SER A 71 13.37 12.09 16.93
CA SER A 71 12.20 12.94 16.79
C SER A 71 11.04 12.24 16.09
N PHE A 72 11.25 11.14 15.35
CA PHE A 72 10.25 10.38 14.60
C PHE A 72 9.82 9.05 15.26
N SER A 73 10.12 8.86 16.55
CA SER A 73 9.75 7.64 17.29
C SER A 73 8.25 7.31 17.24
N GLN A 74 7.37 8.32 17.28
CA GLN A 74 5.93 8.11 17.18
C GLN A 74 5.52 7.60 15.78
N GLU A 75 6.11 8.16 14.72
CA GLU A 75 5.81 7.78 13.35
C GLU A 75 6.37 6.40 13.01
N PHE A 76 7.49 6.01 13.64
CA PHE A 76 7.96 4.64 13.59
C PHE A 76 6.86 3.67 14.08
N HIS A 77 6.17 3.97 15.18
CA HIS A 77 5.06 3.12 15.62
C HIS A 77 3.89 3.15 14.62
N CYS A 78 3.54 4.32 14.07
CA CYS A 78 2.47 4.41 13.08
C CYS A 78 2.77 3.58 11.82
N VAL A 79 3.98 3.64 11.26
CA VAL A 79 4.33 2.85 10.07
C VAL A 79 4.31 1.35 10.36
N MET A 80 4.74 0.93 11.57
CA MET A 80 4.64 -0.47 11.98
C MET A 80 3.20 -0.95 12.08
N SER A 81 2.28 -0.08 12.51
CA SER A 81 0.85 -0.39 12.54
C SER A 81 0.26 -0.48 11.13
N VAL A 82 0.59 0.45 10.22
CA VAL A 82 0.19 0.36 8.80
C VAL A 82 0.70 -0.93 8.18
N ARG A 83 1.96 -1.30 8.42
CA ARG A 83 2.56 -2.55 7.94
C ARG A 83 1.80 -3.78 8.41
N ARG A 84 1.37 -3.82 9.67
CA ARG A 84 0.58 -4.94 10.20
C ARG A 84 -0.82 -4.99 9.59
N MET A 85 -1.44 -3.82 9.37
CA MET A 85 -2.74 -3.75 8.68
C MET A 85 -2.63 -4.29 7.27
N SER A 86 -1.60 -3.86 6.52
CA SER A 86 -1.39 -4.31 5.14
C SER A 86 -1.04 -5.79 5.07
N GLU A 87 -0.17 -6.29 5.95
CA GLU A 87 0.10 -7.73 6.05
C GLU A 87 -1.17 -8.53 6.31
N PHE A 88 -2.04 -8.09 7.22
CA PHE A 88 -3.27 -8.84 7.51
C PHE A 88 -4.28 -8.75 6.36
N ILE A 89 -4.58 -7.54 5.89
CA ILE A 89 -5.63 -7.27 4.90
C ILE A 89 -5.26 -7.84 3.55
N LEU A 90 -4.00 -7.68 3.11
CA LEU A 90 -3.56 -8.05 1.75
C LEU A 90 -3.12 -9.51 1.62
N THR A 91 -3.21 -10.31 2.68
CA THR A 91 -2.88 -11.75 2.63
C THR A 91 -4.06 -12.61 2.17
N ASP A 92 -5.30 -12.12 2.32
CA ASP A 92 -6.52 -12.79 1.88
C ASP A 92 -7.29 -11.86 0.94
N ASP A 93 -7.73 -12.39 -0.20
CA ASP A 93 -8.49 -11.63 -1.18
C ASP A 93 -9.81 -11.10 -0.60
N ASN A 94 -10.49 -11.86 0.25
CA ASN A 94 -11.76 -11.42 0.87
C ASN A 94 -11.53 -10.22 1.78
N PHE A 95 -10.50 -10.28 2.64
CA PHE A 95 -10.13 -9.14 3.48
C PHE A 95 -9.68 -7.95 2.64
N THR A 96 -8.98 -8.20 1.54
CA THR A 96 -8.59 -7.14 0.60
C THR A 96 -9.82 -6.45 0.05
N TYR A 97 -10.78 -7.17 -0.53
CA TYR A 97 -12.00 -6.57 -1.08
C TYR A 97 -12.80 -5.79 -0.03
N ASP A 98 -12.92 -6.33 1.19
CA ASP A 98 -13.74 -5.73 2.26
C ASP A 98 -13.07 -4.51 2.91
N TYR A 99 -11.74 -4.47 2.97
CA TYR A 99 -11.00 -3.49 3.79
C TYR A 99 -9.91 -2.72 3.04
N PHE A 100 -9.81 -2.81 1.71
CA PHE A 100 -8.83 -2.04 0.94
C PHE A 100 -8.99 -0.53 1.12
N ASP A 101 -10.22 0.00 1.06
CA ASP A 101 -10.49 1.42 1.26
C ASP A 101 -10.10 1.89 2.67
N PHE A 102 -10.33 1.06 3.67
CA PHE A 102 -9.89 1.31 5.04
C PHE A 102 -8.36 1.36 5.13
N LEU A 103 -7.67 0.41 4.51
CA LEU A 103 -6.21 0.37 4.46
C LEU A 103 -5.65 1.62 3.77
N LEU A 104 -6.19 1.98 2.61
CA LEU A 104 -5.77 3.18 1.86
C LEU A 104 -6.00 4.46 2.68
N SER A 105 -7.15 4.59 3.34
CA SER A 105 -7.41 5.71 4.24
C SER A 105 -6.41 5.78 5.40
N SER A 106 -6.04 4.63 5.97
CA SER A 106 -5.07 4.56 7.08
C SER A 106 -3.66 4.94 6.63
N VAL A 107 -3.27 4.52 5.41
CA VAL A 107 -2.00 4.92 4.77
C VAL A 107 -1.96 6.43 4.53
N ASN A 108 -3.02 7.01 3.98
CA ASN A 108 -3.09 8.45 3.74
C ASN A 108 -3.00 9.26 5.04
N GLN A 109 -3.69 8.83 6.10
CA GLN A 109 -3.57 9.46 7.42
C GLN A 109 -2.14 9.41 7.97
N PHE A 110 -1.42 8.31 7.75
CA PHE A 110 -0.01 8.21 8.12
C PHE A 110 0.87 9.16 7.29
N ILE A 111 0.64 9.25 5.99
CA ILE A 111 1.34 10.18 5.10
C ILE A 111 1.11 11.63 5.58
N ASP A 112 -0.13 12.01 5.87
CA ASP A 112 -0.47 13.34 6.40
C ASP A 112 0.31 13.68 7.68
N ILE A 113 0.48 12.71 8.60
CA ILE A 113 1.27 12.88 9.83
C ILE A 113 2.74 13.15 9.51
N ILE A 114 3.34 12.35 8.62
CA ILE A 114 4.73 12.48 8.21
C ILE A 114 4.96 13.83 7.53
N GLU A 115 4.14 14.17 6.54
CA GLU A 115 4.25 15.42 5.79
C GLU A 115 4.08 16.63 6.70
N PHE A 116 3.07 16.62 7.58
CA PHE A 116 2.87 17.68 8.55
C PHE A 116 4.12 17.88 9.40
N LYS A 117 4.69 16.79 9.91
CA LYS A 117 5.86 16.84 10.79
C LYS A 117 7.09 17.34 10.06
N LEU A 118 7.37 16.84 8.86
CA LEU A 118 8.50 17.28 8.03
C LEU A 118 8.39 18.78 7.73
N ASN A 119 7.21 19.27 7.37
CA ASN A 119 6.98 20.67 7.03
C ASN A 119 7.04 21.61 8.25
N ASN A 120 6.86 21.08 9.47
CA ASN A 120 6.81 21.88 10.69
C ASN A 120 7.87 21.51 11.74
N LEU A 121 8.92 20.79 11.36
CA LEU A 121 10.00 20.30 12.25
C LEU A 121 10.52 21.37 13.21
N SER A 122 10.80 22.58 12.71
CA SER A 122 11.33 23.70 13.52
C SER A 122 10.30 24.33 14.47
N LYS A 123 9.01 24.07 14.26
CA LYS A 123 7.87 24.64 15.01
C LYS A 123 7.13 23.60 15.83
N MET A 124 7.62 22.36 15.88
CA MET A 124 6.98 21.26 16.61
C MET A 124 6.79 21.55 18.10
N ASP A 125 7.58 22.47 18.67
CA ASP A 125 7.41 22.85 20.07
C ASP A 125 6.31 23.88 20.36
N SER A 126 5.82 24.57 19.32
CA SER A 126 4.74 25.54 19.44
C SER A 126 3.41 24.88 19.79
N SER A 127 2.60 25.56 20.61
CA SER A 127 1.32 25.03 21.09
C SER A 127 0.32 24.74 19.96
N SER A 128 0.30 25.57 18.91
CA SER A 128 -0.53 25.38 17.72
C SER A 128 -0.13 24.12 16.95
N CYS A 129 1.15 23.97 16.64
CA CYS A 129 1.68 22.82 15.91
C CYS A 129 1.47 21.52 16.68
N LYS A 130 1.72 21.51 18.00
CA LYS A 130 1.44 20.35 18.87
C LYS A 130 -0.03 19.95 18.84
N LYS A 131 -0.95 20.92 18.85
CA LYS A 131 -2.39 20.66 18.84
C LYS A 131 -2.84 20.04 17.51
N GLU A 132 -2.33 20.55 16.40
CA GLU A 132 -2.65 20.05 15.06
C GLU A 132 -2.06 18.67 14.81
N TYR A 133 -0.78 18.47 15.12
CA TYR A 133 -0.14 17.15 15.08
C TYR A 133 -0.95 16.13 15.90
N LYS A 134 -1.33 16.47 17.14
CA LYS A 134 -2.13 15.59 18.00
C LYS A 134 -3.51 15.29 17.41
N LYS A 135 -4.09 16.19 16.61
CA LYS A 135 -5.35 15.93 15.90
C LYS A 135 -5.14 14.88 14.82
N LEU A 136 -4.12 15.02 13.99
CA LEU A 136 -3.77 14.04 12.94
C LEU A 136 -3.48 12.67 13.55
N SER A 137 -2.63 12.61 14.58
CA SER A 137 -2.31 11.35 15.27
C SER A 137 -3.55 10.69 15.88
N ARG A 138 -4.52 11.47 16.39
CA ARG A 138 -5.76 10.92 16.94
C ARG A 138 -6.65 10.29 15.88
N GLU A 139 -6.73 10.86 14.68
CA GLU A 139 -7.51 10.25 13.60
C GLU A 139 -6.88 8.92 13.18
N PHE A 140 -5.55 8.87 13.02
CA PHE A 140 -4.85 7.61 12.77
C PHE A 140 -5.07 6.57 13.88
N LEU A 141 -4.98 6.98 15.16
CA LEU A 141 -5.23 6.09 16.30
C LEU A 141 -6.65 5.50 16.31
N LYS A 142 -7.65 6.20 15.77
CA LYS A 142 -9.00 5.64 15.62
C LYS A 142 -9.02 4.51 14.60
N SER A 143 -8.35 4.71 13.46
CA SER A 143 -8.22 3.69 12.42
C SER A 143 -7.46 2.47 12.95
N GLU A 144 -6.35 2.69 13.65
CA GLU A 144 -5.59 1.63 14.30
C GLU A 144 -6.42 0.85 15.32
N LYS A 145 -7.15 1.56 16.19
CA LYS A 145 -8.05 0.92 17.14
C LYS A 145 -9.16 0.14 16.44
N PHE A 146 -9.73 0.66 15.36
CA PHE A 146 -10.76 -0.02 14.59
C PHE A 146 -10.22 -1.34 14.04
N PHE A 147 -9.03 -1.32 13.42
CA PHE A 147 -8.36 -2.53 12.93
C PHE A 147 -8.26 -3.59 14.03
N TYR A 148 -7.65 -3.26 15.18
CA TYR A 148 -7.42 -4.23 16.24
C TYR A 148 -8.67 -4.71 16.99
N THR A 149 -9.81 -4.02 16.84
CA THR A 149 -11.04 -4.37 17.58
C THR A 149 -12.14 -4.92 16.69
N LYS A 150 -12.04 -4.76 15.37
CA LYS A 150 -13.11 -5.10 14.42
C LYS A 150 -12.65 -5.90 13.20
N ILE A 151 -11.39 -5.78 12.80
CA ILE A 151 -10.87 -6.46 11.60
C ILE A 151 -9.94 -7.59 12.01
N TYR A 152 -8.97 -7.29 12.88
CA TYR A 152 -8.00 -8.25 13.34
C TYR A 152 -8.67 -9.28 14.26
N GLU A 153 -8.83 -10.49 13.76
CA GLU A 153 -9.15 -11.64 14.59
C GLU A 153 -7.84 -12.28 15.05
N PRO A 154 -7.52 -12.28 16.36
CA PRO A 154 -6.42 -13.11 16.84
C PRO A 154 -6.74 -14.56 16.50
N SER A 155 -5.71 -15.33 16.17
CA SER A 155 -5.79 -16.77 15.90
C SER A 155 -6.73 -17.47 16.89
N ARG A 156 -7.50 -18.48 16.45
CA ARG A 156 -8.26 -19.35 17.36
C ARG A 156 -7.37 -20.09 18.38
N SER A 157 -6.06 -20.12 18.16
CA SER A 157 -5.06 -20.59 19.13
C SER A 157 -4.63 -19.52 20.15
N HIS A 158 -5.30 -18.36 20.20
CA HIS A 158 -5.11 -17.33 21.21
C HIS A 158 -5.72 -17.83 22.53
N ASP A 159 -4.99 -18.75 23.15
CA ASP A 159 -5.31 -19.30 24.45
C ASP A 159 -4.92 -18.27 25.52
N THR A 160 -5.94 -17.62 26.06
CA THR A 160 -5.77 -16.57 27.07
C THR A 160 -5.20 -17.16 28.36
N GLU A 161 -5.49 -18.43 28.67
CA GLU A 161 -4.89 -19.13 29.82
C GLU A 161 -3.39 -19.37 29.61
N PHE A 162 -2.98 -19.79 28.39
CA PHE A 162 -1.56 -19.96 28.07
C PHE A 162 -0.77 -18.65 28.25
N PHE A 163 -1.31 -17.52 27.80
CA PHE A 163 -0.65 -16.22 27.96
C PHE A 163 -0.60 -15.77 29.43
N GLU A 164 -1.66 -15.99 30.21
CA GLU A 164 -1.65 -15.71 31.64
C GLU A 164 -0.64 -16.56 32.40
N ASP A 165 -0.51 -17.84 32.06
CA ASP A 165 0.49 -18.74 32.65
C ASP A 165 1.92 -18.35 32.26
N MET A 166 2.14 -17.94 31.01
CA MET A 166 3.40 -17.36 30.54
C MET A 166 3.79 -16.10 31.32
N ILE A 167 2.85 -15.19 31.55
CA ILE A 167 3.09 -13.97 32.35
C ILE A 167 3.43 -14.33 33.79
N ARG A 168 2.74 -15.32 34.39
CA ARG A 168 3.04 -15.80 35.75
C ARG A 168 4.41 -16.47 35.86
N LEU A 169 4.82 -17.19 34.81
CA LEU A 169 6.13 -17.83 34.72
C LEU A 169 7.28 -16.81 34.58
N LEU A 170 7.08 -15.76 33.79
CA LEU A 170 8.07 -14.70 33.57
C LEU A 170 8.16 -13.68 34.71
N ALA A 171 7.16 -13.62 35.58
CA ALA A 171 7.13 -12.76 36.76
C ALA A 171 7.77 -13.38 38.01
N ARG A 172 8.37 -14.57 37.89
CA ARG A 172 9.20 -15.23 38.90
C ARG A 172 10.68 -15.03 38.62
#